data_AF-A0A7C8DMD3-F1
#
_entry.id   AF-A0A7C8DMD3-F1
#
_cell.length_a   1.000
_cell.length_b   1.000
_cell.length_c   1.000
_cell.angle_alpha   90.00
_cell.angle_beta   90.00
_cell.angle_gamma   90.00
#
_symmetry.space_group_name_H-M   'P 1'
#
loop_
_entity.id
_entity.type
_entity.pdbx_description
1 polymer ?
#
loop_
_entity_poly.entity_id
_entity_poly.type
_entity_poly.pdbx_seq_one_letter_code
_entity_poly.pdbx_strand_id
1 'polypeptide(L)'
;MQQPGCPETSANALGPERLHALCRDECHNPGEERKRIRRIEVVRVRPQTQPGQEIANRIDDPWLVLPCPAEGGGCSVEFEDPDHAGAGATSVYYVRAIEEPSPAVNGEGLRCVRDGTGECIELRPCFGDDAKTPYEDDCLSLVEERAWSSPIWVDPPASAGQGLAAIR
;
A
#
# COMPACT_ATOMS: atom_id res chain seq x y z
N MET A 1 10.44 -15.24 2.67
CA MET A 1 11.53 -14.33 2.31
C MET A 1 12.22 -14.96 1.14
N GLN A 2 12.71 -14.19 0.19
CA GLN A 2 13.46 -14.73 -0.93
C GLN A 2 14.78 -15.32 -0.41
N GLN A 3 15.05 -16.58 -0.72
CA GLN A 3 16.34 -17.18 -0.51
C GLN A 3 17.29 -16.76 -1.64
N PRO A 4 18.60 -16.65 -1.38
CA PRO A 4 19.55 -16.35 -2.43
C PRO A 4 19.58 -17.45 -3.49
N GLY A 5 19.96 -17.10 -4.72
CA GLY A 5 20.23 -18.10 -5.75
C GLY A 5 18.97 -18.64 -6.43
N CYS A 6 19.10 -19.83 -7.03
CA CYS A 6 18.02 -20.52 -7.72
C CYS A 6 17.64 -21.84 -7.05
N PRO A 7 16.35 -22.25 -7.09
CA PRO A 7 15.94 -23.57 -6.64
C PRO A 7 16.66 -24.68 -7.40
N GLU A 8 16.89 -25.82 -6.76
CA GLU A 8 17.53 -26.98 -7.37
C GLU A 8 16.78 -27.47 -8.62
N THR A 9 15.45 -27.36 -8.62
CA THR A 9 14.60 -27.68 -9.76
C THR A 9 14.92 -26.82 -10.99
N SER A 10 15.16 -25.52 -10.80
CA SER A 10 15.56 -24.60 -11.86
C SER A 10 16.96 -24.91 -12.38
N ALA A 11 17.90 -25.20 -11.47
CA ALA A 11 19.27 -25.57 -11.83
C ALA A 11 19.31 -26.86 -12.68
N ASN A 12 18.54 -27.88 -12.27
CA ASN A 12 18.46 -29.16 -12.97
C ASN A 12 17.76 -29.05 -14.34
N ALA A 13 16.79 -28.14 -14.48
CA ALA A 13 16.04 -27.97 -15.72
C ALA A 13 16.78 -27.17 -16.80
N LEU A 14 17.53 -26.12 -16.41
CA LEU A 14 18.15 -25.18 -17.35
C LEU A 14 19.64 -25.43 -17.56
N GLY A 15 20.33 -26.00 -16.58
CA GLY A 15 21.79 -26.04 -16.54
C GLY A 15 22.42 -24.66 -16.26
N PRO A 16 23.69 -24.63 -15.83
CA PRO A 16 24.30 -23.43 -15.24
C PRO A 16 24.41 -22.24 -16.21
N GLU A 17 24.83 -22.46 -17.45
CA GLU A 17 25.00 -21.36 -18.42
C GLU A 17 23.67 -20.68 -18.76
N ARG A 18 22.61 -21.46 -18.95
CA ARG A 18 21.29 -20.92 -19.29
C ARG A 18 20.63 -20.26 -18.08
N LEU A 19 20.84 -20.81 -16.89
CA LEU A 19 20.39 -20.22 -15.62
C LEU A 19 21.03 -18.85 -15.39
N HIS A 20 22.34 -18.73 -15.54
CA HIS A 20 23.05 -17.45 -15.44
C HIS A 20 22.55 -16.45 -16.50
N ALA A 21 22.41 -16.88 -17.75
CA ALA A 21 22.00 -16.01 -18.85
C ALA A 21 20.58 -15.44 -18.67
N LEU A 22 19.65 -16.21 -18.09
CA LEU A 22 18.25 -15.81 -17.94
C LEU A 22 17.98 -15.13 -16.59
N CYS A 23 18.54 -15.67 -15.52
CA CYS A 23 18.19 -15.29 -14.15
C CYS A 23 19.31 -14.55 -13.44
N ARG A 24 20.50 -14.43 -14.04
CA ARG A 24 21.71 -13.91 -13.37
C ARG A 24 21.97 -14.61 -12.03
N ASP A 25 21.65 -15.91 -12.01
CA ASP A 25 21.69 -16.78 -10.83
C ASP A 25 20.77 -16.38 -9.67
N GLU A 26 19.85 -15.42 -9.85
CA GLU A 26 18.87 -14.99 -8.84
C GLU A 26 17.44 -15.28 -9.33
N CYS A 27 17.00 -16.54 -9.14
CA CYS A 27 15.67 -16.98 -9.56
C CYS A 27 14.62 -16.68 -8.48
N HIS A 28 13.34 -16.78 -8.82
CA HIS A 28 12.30 -16.88 -7.79
C HIS A 28 12.55 -18.12 -6.90
N ASN A 29 12.96 -17.88 -5.65
CA ASN A 29 13.43 -18.89 -4.70
C ASN A 29 12.78 -18.63 -3.32
N PRO A 30 11.45 -18.80 -3.22
CA PRO A 30 10.72 -18.41 -2.03
C PRO A 30 11.07 -19.32 -0.85
N GLY A 31 11.50 -18.71 0.26
CA GLY A 31 11.60 -19.37 1.56
C GLY A 31 10.29 -19.32 2.35
N GLU A 32 10.26 -20.04 3.47
CA GLU A 32 9.06 -20.22 4.31
C GLU A 32 8.68 -18.98 5.12
N GLU A 33 9.64 -18.11 5.43
CA GLU A 33 9.35 -16.89 6.19
C GLU A 33 8.47 -15.93 5.37
N ARG A 34 7.73 -15.04 6.04
CA ARG A 34 6.99 -13.95 5.39
C ARG A 34 7.40 -12.64 6.04
N LYS A 35 7.40 -11.56 5.27
CA LYS A 35 7.52 -10.23 5.85
C LYS A 35 6.29 -9.94 6.71
N ARG A 36 6.51 -9.20 7.77
CA ARG A 36 5.48 -8.86 8.74
C ARG A 36 4.60 -7.74 8.20
N ILE A 37 3.29 -7.86 8.38
CA ILE A 37 2.40 -6.70 8.31
C ILE A 37 2.57 -5.92 9.61
N ARG A 38 2.93 -4.63 9.51
CA ARG A 38 3.21 -3.77 10.67
C ARG A 38 1.98 -3.02 11.14
N ARG A 39 1.10 -2.64 10.21
CA ARG A 39 -0.13 -1.89 10.49
C ARG A 39 -1.15 -2.08 9.38
N ILE A 40 -2.40 -1.82 9.74
CA ILE A 40 -3.52 -1.65 8.81
C ILE A 40 -3.88 -0.16 8.82
N GLU A 41 -4.05 0.43 7.65
CA GLU A 41 -4.52 1.80 7.52
C GLU A 41 -5.90 1.81 6.87
N VAL A 42 -6.79 2.64 7.41
CA VAL A 42 -8.13 2.85 6.86
C VAL A 42 -8.17 4.24 6.24
N VAL A 43 -8.58 4.32 4.98
CA VAL A 43 -8.88 5.57 4.28
C VAL A 43 -10.39 5.76 4.31
N ARG A 44 -10.85 6.95 4.66
CA ARG A 44 -12.27 7.32 4.63
C ARG A 44 -12.51 8.39 3.58
N VAL A 45 -13.42 8.10 2.65
CA VAL A 45 -13.87 9.02 1.61
C VAL A 45 -15.33 9.33 1.82
N ARG A 46 -15.67 10.62 1.87
CA ARG A 46 -17.04 11.14 1.96
C ARG A 46 -17.42 11.76 0.61
N PRO A 47 -18.07 11.03 -0.30
CA PRO A 47 -18.37 11.53 -1.64
C PRO A 47 -19.18 12.82 -1.62
N GLN A 48 -19.07 13.60 -2.69
CA GLN A 48 -19.96 14.73 -2.92
C GLN A 48 -21.35 14.19 -3.28
N THR A 49 -22.39 14.68 -2.62
CA THR A 49 -23.78 14.26 -2.87
C THR A 49 -24.60 15.27 -3.66
N GLN A 50 -24.08 16.49 -3.82
CA GLN A 50 -24.78 17.57 -4.51
C GLN A 50 -23.79 18.53 -5.18
N PRO A 51 -24.18 19.16 -6.31
CA PRO A 51 -23.34 20.17 -6.96
C PRO A 51 -22.98 21.34 -6.04
N GLY A 52 -21.76 21.85 -6.15
CA GLY A 52 -21.29 23.02 -5.39
C GLY A 52 -20.90 22.73 -3.93
N GLN A 53 -21.02 21.49 -3.47
CA GLN A 53 -20.52 21.09 -2.14
C GLN A 53 -19.00 21.24 -2.07
N GLU A 54 -18.47 21.69 -0.93
CA GLU A 54 -17.03 21.82 -0.72
C GLU A 54 -16.31 20.46 -0.91
N ILE A 55 -15.23 20.45 -1.70
CA ILE A 55 -14.44 19.25 -2.02
C ILE A 55 -13.27 19.05 -1.06
N ALA A 56 -12.79 20.11 -0.41
CA ALA A 56 -11.68 19.99 0.53
C ALA A 56 -12.08 19.12 1.75
N ASN A 57 -11.08 18.45 2.34
CA ASN A 57 -11.22 17.66 3.57
C ASN A 57 -12.26 16.52 3.51
N ARG A 58 -12.48 15.94 2.32
CA ARG A 58 -13.40 14.81 2.10
C ARG A 58 -12.73 13.44 2.04
N ILE A 59 -11.40 13.43 1.95
CA ILE A 59 -10.57 12.24 1.94
C ILE A 59 -9.66 12.32 3.15
N ASP A 60 -9.86 11.39 4.07
CA ASP A 60 -9.03 11.21 5.25
C ASP A 60 -8.09 10.03 4.97
N ASP A 61 -6.82 10.30 4.63
CA ASP A 61 -5.79 9.29 4.31
C ASP A 61 -4.47 9.54 5.08
N PRO A 62 -4.13 8.70 6.07
CA PRO A 62 -4.99 7.69 6.70
C PRO A 62 -6.02 8.36 7.63
N TRP A 63 -7.22 7.79 7.71
CA TRP A 63 -8.20 8.12 8.74
C TRP A 63 -7.87 7.40 10.06
N LEU A 64 -7.56 6.10 9.98
CA LEU A 64 -7.11 5.30 11.11
C LEU A 64 -5.80 4.58 10.77
N VAL A 65 -4.95 4.45 11.78
CA VAL A 65 -3.73 3.65 11.74
C VAL A 65 -3.80 2.64 12.89
N LEU A 66 -3.98 1.36 12.54
CA LEU A 66 -4.20 0.27 13.48
C LEU A 66 -2.96 -0.62 13.52
N PRO A 67 -2.27 -0.75 14.67
CA PRO A 67 -1.07 -1.58 14.75
C PRO A 67 -1.39 -3.05 14.53
N CYS A 68 -0.49 -3.75 13.83
CA CYS A 68 -0.57 -5.19 13.59
C CYS A 68 0.55 -5.87 14.39
N PRO A 69 0.27 -6.41 15.59
CA PRO A 69 1.29 -7.06 16.40
C PRO A 69 1.79 -8.34 15.70
N ALA A 70 3.11 -8.48 15.62
CA ALA A 70 3.79 -9.50 14.82
C ALA A 70 3.92 -10.85 15.53
N GLU A 71 2.80 -11.42 15.99
CA GLU A 71 2.78 -12.65 16.79
C GLU A 71 2.75 -13.94 15.96
N GLY A 72 3.04 -13.86 14.65
CA GLY A 72 3.28 -15.03 13.80
C GLY A 72 2.05 -15.62 13.08
N GLY A 73 0.84 -15.11 13.31
CA GLY A 73 -0.40 -15.57 12.67
C GLY A 73 -1.08 -14.56 11.71
N GLY A 74 -0.45 -13.41 11.48
CA GLY A 74 -1.13 -12.23 10.94
C GLY A 74 -1.90 -11.49 12.04
N CYS A 75 -2.68 -10.47 11.66
CA CYS A 75 -3.54 -9.73 12.58
C CYS A 75 -4.94 -9.57 12.01
N SER A 76 -5.90 -9.38 12.92
CA SER A 76 -7.24 -8.94 12.60
C SER A 76 -7.49 -7.61 13.30
N VAL A 77 -8.15 -6.70 12.60
CA VAL A 77 -8.52 -5.38 13.13
C VAL A 77 -9.99 -5.16 12.91
N GLU A 78 -10.61 -4.45 13.85
CA GLU A 78 -11.99 -4.00 13.78
C GLU A 78 -11.99 -2.49 14.02
N PHE A 79 -12.86 -1.78 13.31
CA PHE A 79 -13.00 -0.33 13.45
C PHE A 79 -14.45 0.06 13.24
N GLU A 80 -14.82 1.18 13.84
CA GLU A 80 -16.14 1.78 13.72
C GLU A 80 -16.00 3.26 13.33
N ASP A 81 -16.90 3.76 12.49
CA ASP A 81 -17.04 5.19 12.22
C ASP A 81 -18.28 5.73 12.97
N PRO A 82 -18.10 6.32 14.17
CA PRO A 82 -19.22 6.87 14.93
C PRO A 82 -19.84 8.10 14.24
N ASP A 83 -19.08 8.81 13.40
CA ASP A 83 -19.56 10.00 12.69
C ASP A 83 -20.44 9.62 11.50
N HIS A 84 -20.27 8.41 10.94
CA HIS A 84 -21.01 7.95 9.77
C HIS A 84 -22.53 7.95 10.00
N ALA A 85 -22.99 7.55 11.19
CA ALA A 85 -24.41 7.53 11.54
C ALA A 85 -25.07 8.92 11.43
N GLY A 86 -24.32 9.99 11.68
CA GLY A 86 -24.78 11.38 11.55
C GLY A 86 -24.54 12.00 10.17
N ALA A 87 -23.77 11.35 9.29
CA ALA A 87 -23.35 11.92 8.01
C ALA A 87 -24.50 12.02 6.98
N GLY A 88 -25.53 11.18 7.11
CA GLY A 88 -26.71 11.19 6.23
C GLY A 88 -26.42 10.84 4.76
N ALA A 89 -25.23 10.32 4.46
CA ALA A 89 -24.77 9.96 3.12
C ALA A 89 -23.82 8.76 3.16
N THR A 90 -23.75 8.02 2.06
CA THR A 90 -22.85 6.88 1.90
C THR A 90 -21.40 7.30 2.12
N SER A 91 -20.64 6.50 2.86
CA SER A 91 -19.20 6.65 3.01
C SER A 91 -18.47 5.49 2.35
N VAL A 92 -17.28 5.76 1.83
CA VAL A 92 -16.45 4.74 1.18
C VAL A 92 -15.18 4.57 1.98
N TYR A 93 -14.88 3.33 2.34
CA TYR A 93 -13.66 2.98 3.04
C TYR A 93 -12.76 2.15 2.13
N TYR A 94 -11.46 2.41 2.22
CA TYR A 94 -10.43 1.51 1.73
C TYR A 94 -9.57 1.08 2.90
N VAL A 95 -9.18 -0.18 2.92
CA VAL A 95 -8.28 -0.71 3.93
C VAL A 95 -7.01 -1.16 3.22
N ARG A 96 -5.84 -0.79 3.74
CA ARG A 96 -4.56 -1.29 3.24
C ARG A 96 -3.74 -1.91 4.36
N ALA A 97 -3.21 -3.11 4.09
CA ALA A 97 -2.19 -3.73 4.93
C ALA A 97 -0.82 -3.19 4.52
N ILE A 98 -0.07 -2.71 5.50
CA ILE A 98 1.27 -2.16 5.30
C ILE A 98 2.31 -3.14 5.84
N GLU A 99 3.17 -3.61 4.95
CA GLU A 99 4.29 -4.48 5.25
C GLU A 99 5.44 -3.73 5.94
N GLU A 100 6.28 -4.44 6.68
CA GLU A 100 7.52 -3.88 7.21
C GLU A 100 8.45 -3.35 6.11
N PRO A 101 9.24 -2.29 6.38
CA PRO A 101 10.11 -1.71 5.38
C PRO A 101 11.09 -2.74 4.81
N SER A 102 11.25 -2.72 3.49
CA SER A 102 12.19 -3.59 2.80
C SER A 102 12.82 -2.89 1.59
N PRO A 103 14.06 -3.26 1.20
CA PRO A 103 14.70 -2.65 0.05
C PRO A 103 13.93 -2.92 -1.24
N ALA A 104 13.68 -1.88 -2.02
CA ALA A 104 13.15 -1.98 -3.37
C ALA A 104 13.91 -1.04 -4.31
N VAL A 105 14.18 -1.55 -5.52
CA VAL A 105 14.70 -0.75 -6.63
C VAL A 105 13.68 0.32 -6.98
N ASN A 106 14.13 1.56 -7.18
CA ASN A 106 13.27 2.72 -7.38
C ASN A 106 12.30 2.99 -6.22
N GLY A 107 12.60 2.50 -5.03
CA GLY A 107 11.76 2.68 -3.84
C GLY A 107 11.59 4.14 -3.42
N GLU A 108 12.49 5.02 -3.87
CA GLU A 108 12.45 6.45 -3.65
C GLU A 108 12.81 7.19 -4.94
N GLY A 109 11.98 7.04 -5.98
CA GLY A 109 12.25 7.66 -7.30
C GLY A 109 12.36 9.19 -7.27
N LEU A 110 11.72 9.85 -6.29
CA LEU A 110 11.80 11.29 -6.04
C LEU A 110 12.49 11.55 -4.70
N ARG A 111 13.80 11.29 -4.62
CA ARG A 111 14.58 11.57 -3.42
C ARG A 111 14.60 13.07 -3.14
N CYS A 112 14.75 13.44 -1.88
CA CYS A 112 14.83 14.84 -1.50
C CYS A 112 15.90 15.13 -0.45
N VAL A 113 16.65 16.20 -0.67
CA VAL A 113 17.46 16.84 0.38
C VAL A 113 16.50 17.57 1.29
N ARG A 114 16.48 17.17 2.56
CA ARG A 114 15.62 17.78 3.57
C ARG A 114 16.42 18.74 4.46
N ASP A 115 15.76 19.79 4.91
CA ASP A 115 16.32 20.73 5.90
C ASP A 115 16.20 20.18 7.33
N GLY A 116 16.57 21.00 8.32
CA GLY A 116 16.51 20.64 9.75
C GLY A 116 15.09 20.44 10.31
N THR A 117 14.05 20.85 9.58
CA THR A 117 12.63 20.64 9.94
C THR A 117 12.03 19.43 9.23
N GLY A 118 12.76 18.85 8.28
CA GLY A 118 12.30 17.76 7.43
C GLY A 118 11.60 18.24 6.16
N GLU A 119 11.58 19.54 5.86
CA GLU A 119 11.02 20.07 4.62
C GLU A 119 11.93 19.71 3.44
N CYS A 120 11.31 19.33 2.32
CA CYS A 120 12.01 19.00 1.10
C CYS A 120 12.47 20.29 0.39
N ILE A 121 13.77 20.58 0.39
CA ILE A 121 14.33 21.81 -0.19
C ILE A 121 14.96 21.61 -1.57
N GLU A 122 15.31 20.37 -1.94
CA GLU A 122 15.86 20.05 -3.26
C GLU A 122 15.51 18.62 -3.66
N LEU A 123 14.86 18.46 -4.82
CA LEU A 123 14.60 17.15 -5.41
C LEU A 123 15.85 16.61 -6.10
N ARG A 124 16.20 15.35 -5.81
CA ARG A 124 17.22 14.58 -6.51
C ARG A 124 16.64 13.25 -7.00
N PRO A 125 15.87 13.27 -8.10
CA PRO A 125 15.27 12.05 -8.63
C PRO A 125 16.33 11.01 -8.97
N CYS A 126 15.97 9.73 -8.85
CA CYS A 126 16.81 8.65 -9.36
C CYS A 126 16.47 8.43 -10.84
N PHE A 127 17.46 8.55 -11.72
CA PHE A 127 17.27 8.42 -13.16
C PHE A 127 17.84 7.08 -13.64
N GLY A 128 17.19 6.41 -14.59
CA GLY A 128 17.76 5.25 -15.29
C GLY A 128 18.78 5.62 -16.37
N ASP A 129 19.51 6.72 -16.17
CA ASP A 129 20.45 7.32 -17.12
C ASP A 129 21.78 7.57 -16.41
N ASP A 130 22.82 6.83 -16.81
CA ASP A 130 24.16 6.86 -16.21
C ASP A 130 24.82 8.25 -16.21
N ALA A 131 24.37 9.16 -17.09
CA ALA A 131 24.83 10.55 -17.10
C ALA A 131 24.31 11.37 -15.90
N LYS A 132 23.26 10.91 -15.23
CA LYS A 132 22.57 11.64 -14.14
C LYS A 132 22.59 10.88 -12.82
N THR A 133 22.61 9.55 -12.88
CA THR A 133 22.65 8.67 -11.72
C THR A 133 23.74 7.64 -12.00
N PRO A 134 24.78 7.50 -11.15
CA PRO A 134 25.85 6.53 -11.38
C PRO A 134 25.28 5.12 -11.54
N TYR A 135 25.89 4.31 -12.42
CA TYR A 135 25.40 2.96 -12.71
C TYR A 135 25.35 2.06 -11.46
N GLU A 136 26.27 2.28 -10.52
CA GLU A 136 26.32 1.58 -9.23
C GLU A 136 25.24 2.02 -8.22
N ASP A 137 24.50 3.09 -8.49
CA ASP A 137 23.35 3.50 -7.68
C ASP A 137 22.11 2.75 -8.15
N ASP A 138 21.81 1.62 -7.48
CA ASP A 138 20.66 0.74 -7.76
C ASP A 138 19.28 1.40 -7.50
N CYS A 139 19.23 2.71 -7.26
CA CYS A 139 18.02 3.42 -6.88
C CYS A 139 17.33 2.80 -5.65
N LEU A 140 18.10 2.12 -4.79
CA LEU A 140 17.58 1.30 -3.71
C LEU A 140 17.11 2.17 -2.54
N SER A 141 15.89 1.95 -2.07
CA SER A 141 15.40 2.55 -0.83
C SER A 141 14.47 1.60 -0.09
N LEU A 142 14.26 1.84 1.19
CA LEU A 142 13.32 1.07 1.98
C LEU A 142 11.90 1.53 1.66
N VAL A 143 11.06 0.61 1.19
CA VAL A 143 9.63 0.83 0.95
C VAL A 143 8.81 -0.04 1.87
N GLU A 144 7.63 0.47 2.21
CA GLU A 144 6.58 -0.31 2.85
C GLU A 144 5.57 -0.73 1.78
N GLU A 145 5.63 -2.00 1.38
CA GLU A 145 4.69 -2.55 0.41
C GLU A 145 3.28 -2.56 0.98
N ARG A 146 2.28 -2.43 0.08
CA ARG A 146 0.88 -2.29 0.48
C ARG A 146 -0.06 -3.15 -0.35
N ALA A 147 -0.97 -3.83 0.35
CA ALA A 147 -2.06 -4.58 -0.26
C ALA A 147 -3.39 -3.90 0.08
N TRP A 148 -4.20 -3.60 -0.92
CA TRP A 148 -5.45 -2.86 -0.78
C TRP A 148 -6.67 -3.77 -0.81
N SER A 149 -7.69 -3.40 -0.03
CA SER A 149 -9.04 -3.94 -0.18
C SER A 149 -9.74 -3.36 -1.42
N SER A 150 -10.78 -4.05 -1.87
CA SER A 150 -11.84 -3.42 -2.66
C SER A 150 -12.51 -2.29 -1.86
N PRO A 151 -13.17 -1.31 -2.51
CA PRO A 151 -13.92 -0.28 -1.80
C PRO A 151 -15.06 -0.90 -0.98
N ILE A 152 -15.21 -0.43 0.25
CA ILE A 152 -16.28 -0.81 1.18
C ILE A 152 -17.26 0.34 1.24
N TRP A 153 -18.47 0.13 0.70
CA TRP A 153 -19.54 1.12 0.69
C TRP A 153 -20.43 0.91 1.91
N VAL A 154 -20.62 1.95 2.71
CA VAL A 154 -21.52 1.91 3.86
C VAL A 154 -22.54 3.01 3.68
N ASP A 155 -23.80 2.62 3.52
CA ASP A 155 -24.94 3.53 3.45
C ASP A 155 -25.36 3.94 4.87
N PRO A 156 -25.85 5.18 5.03
CA PRO A 156 -26.38 5.61 6.32
C PRO A 156 -27.59 4.74 6.71
N PRO A 157 -27.86 4.58 8.01
CA PRO A 157 -29.04 3.87 8.46
C PRO A 157 -30.30 4.47 7.81
N ALA A 158 -31.19 3.60 7.31
CA ALA A 158 -32.43 4.04 6.70
C ALA A 158 -33.21 4.93 7.66
N SER A 159 -33.59 6.13 7.22
CA SER A 159 -34.46 7.00 8.01
C SER A 159 -35.77 6.26 8.28
N ALA A 160 -36.08 6.00 9.55
CA ALA A 160 -37.39 5.48 9.95
C ALA A 160 -38.46 6.51 9.58
N GLY A 161 -39.05 6.40 8.38
CA GLY A 161 -40.04 7.38 7.92
C GLY A 161 -40.45 7.40 6.45
N GLN A 162 -39.81 6.64 5.55
CA GLN A 162 -40.29 6.53 4.17
C GLN A 162 -40.86 5.13 3.93
N GLY A 163 -42.13 4.97 4.32
CA GLY A 163 -42.91 3.79 3.98
C GLY A 163 -42.97 3.62 2.46
N LEU A 164 -42.84 2.38 2.02
CA LEU A 164 -43.01 1.99 0.62
C LEU A 164 -44.34 2.57 0.09
N ALA A 165 -44.26 3.54 -0.81
CA ALA A 165 -45.37 3.82 -1.70
C ALA A 165 -45.49 2.62 -2.65
N ALA A 166 -46.41 1.71 -2.31
CA ALA A 166 -46.82 0.63 -3.19
C ALA A 166 -47.34 1.24 -4.50
N ILE A 167 -46.66 0.95 -5.60
CA ILE A 167 -47.15 1.25 -6.95
C ILE A 167 -48.27 0.25 -7.25
N ARG A 168 -49.48 0.76 -7.49
CA ARG A 168 -50.59 0.03 -8.12
C ARG A 168 -50.42 0.03 -9.63
#